data_AF-A0A1C9U7R8-F1
#
_entry.id   AF-A0A1C9U7R8-F1
#
_cell.length_a   1.000
_cell.length_b   1.000
_cell.length_c   1.000
_cell.angle_alpha   90.00
_cell.angle_beta   90.00
_cell.angle_gamma   90.00
#
_symmetry.space_group_name_H-M   'P 1'
#
loop_
_entity.id
_entity.type
_entity.pdbx_description
1 polymer ?
#
loop_
_entity_poly.entity_id
_entity_poly.type
_entity_poly.pdbx_seq_one_letter_code
_entity_poly.pdbx_strand_id
1 'polypeptide(L)' 'IGMFCYSGLTPEQVDRLTSEFHIYMTRNGRISMAGVTTGNVEYLAHAIHEVTKA' A
#
# COMPACT_ATOMS: atom_id res chain seq x y z
N ILE A 1 -8.23 -9.98 -15.46
CA ILE A 1 -8.68 -10.01 -14.05
C ILE A 1 -7.43 -10.21 -13.22
N GLY A 2 -6.90 -9.15 -12.60
CA GLY A 2 -5.52 -9.10 -12.11
C GLY A 2 -5.42 -9.11 -10.59
N MET A 3 -4.53 -9.95 -10.07
CA MET A 3 -4.17 -10.00 -8.64
C MET A 3 -3.26 -8.84 -8.20
N PHE A 4 -2.90 -7.93 -9.12
CA PHE A 4 -1.98 -6.83 -8.86
C PHE A 4 -2.57 -5.50 -9.31
N CYS A 5 -2.39 -4.48 -8.46
CA CYS A 5 -2.78 -3.11 -8.71
C CYS A 5 -1.53 -2.21 -8.69
N TYR A 6 -1.46 -1.24 -9.59
CA TYR A 6 -0.46 -0.17 -9.50
C TYR A 6 -1.11 1.04 -8.82
N SER A 7 -0.63 1.39 -7.62
CA SER A 7 -1.18 2.49 -6.84
C SER A 7 -0.61 3.87 -7.20
N GLY A 8 0.47 3.92 -7.99
CA GLY A 8 1.15 5.17 -8.34
C GLY A 8 1.95 5.81 -7.20
N LEU A 9 2.13 5.09 -6.08
CA LEU A 9 2.95 5.54 -4.95
C LEU A 9 4.43 5.65 -5.35
N THR A 10 5.10 6.69 -4.84
CA THR A 10 6.55 6.84 -5.03
C THR A 10 7.32 5.85 -4.17
N PRO A 11 8.58 5.52 -4.53
CA PRO A 11 9.44 4.66 -3.72
C PRO A 11 9.54 5.10 -2.25
N GLU A 12 9.56 6.41 -1.99
CA GLU A 12 9.65 6.98 -0.64
C GLU A 12 8.37 6.73 0.16
N GLN A 13 7.20 6.84 -0.47
CA GLN A 13 5.92 6.52 0.16
C GLN A 13 5.81 5.03 0.48
N VAL A 14 6.33 4.16 -0.39
CA VAL A 14 6.39 2.71 -0.15
C VAL A 14 7.32 2.37 1.01
N ASP A 15 8.46 3.03 1.11
CA ASP A 15 9.41 2.84 2.22
C ASP A 15 8.78 3.30 3.56
N ARG A 16 8.00 4.39 3.55
CA ARG A 16 7.21 4.84 4.71
C ARG A 16 6.12 3.84 5.10
N LEU A 17 5.36 3.31 4.14
CA LEU A 17 4.36 2.26 4.41
C LEU A 17 4.98 1.02 5.06
N THR A 18 6.20 0.66 4.66
CA THR A 18 6.92 -0.48 5.21
C THR A 18 7.42 -0.22 6.64
N SER A 19 7.95 0.98 6.91
CA SER A 19 8.57 1.33 8.20
C SER A 19 7.56 1.76 9.27
N GLU A 20 6.53 2.53 8.91
CA GLU A 20 5.55 3.09 9.84
C GLU A 20 4.34 2.16 10.03
N PHE A 21 3.90 1.47 8.97
CA PHE A 21 2.64 0.69 8.97
C PHE A 21 2.84 -0.81 8.80
N HIS A 22 4.09 -1.27 8.59
CA HIS A 22 4.43 -2.66 8.32
C HIS A 22 3.71 -3.26 7.10
N ILE A 23 3.42 -2.42 6.10
CA ILE A 23 2.77 -2.83 4.85
C ILE A 23 3.84 -3.02 3.79
N TYR A 24 4.06 -4.28 3.40
CA TYR A 24 5.10 -4.65 2.46
C TYR A 24 4.54 -4.73 1.04
N MET A 25 5.12 -3.95 0.14
CA MET A 25 4.74 -3.91 -1.26
C MET A 25 5.95 -3.68 -2.15
N THR A 26 5.76 -3.89 -3.45
CA THR A 26 6.86 -3.70 -4.41
C THR A 26 7.18 -2.20 -4.53
N ARG A 27 8.47 -1.83 -4.50
CA ARG A 27 8.97 -0.44 -4.52
C ARG A 27 8.53 0.40 -5.74
N ASN A 28 7.94 -0.23 -6.76
CA ASN A 28 7.33 0.42 -7.92
C ASN A 28 5.82 0.73 -7.72
N GLY A 29 5.31 0.68 -6.49
CA GLY A 29 3.90 0.93 -6.19
C GLY A 29 2.95 -0.21 -6.57
N ARG A 30 3.47 -1.42 -6.84
CA ARG A 30 2.63 -2.59 -7.15
C ARG A 30 2.17 -3.30 -5.88
N ILE A 31 0.85 -3.37 -5.70
CA ILE A 31 0.15 -4.02 -4.58
C ILE A 31 -0.38 -5.39 -5.03
N SER A 32 -0.22 -6.42 -4.19
CA SER A 32 -0.91 -7.70 -4.36
C SER A 32 -2.29 -7.63 -3.70
N MET A 33 -3.36 -7.61 -4.50
CA MET A 33 -4.74 -7.59 -3.98
C MET A 33 -5.14 -8.90 -3.31
N ALA A 34 -4.39 -9.99 -3.52
CA ALA A 34 -4.62 -11.27 -2.87
C ALA A 34 -4.41 -11.22 -1.33
N GLY A 35 -3.61 -10.27 -0.84
CA GLY A 35 -3.41 -10.05 0.60
C GLY A 35 -4.42 -9.08 1.22
N VAL A 36 -5.27 -8.44 0.41
CA VAL A 36 -6.26 -7.48 0.89
C VAL A 36 -7.56 -8.22 1.18
N THR A 37 -8.09 -8.01 2.38
CA THR A 37 -9.31 -8.64 2.89
C THR A 37 -10.19 -7.57 3.50
N THR A 38 -11.47 -7.88 3.72
CA THR A 38 -12.40 -6.96 4.39
C THR A 38 -11.97 -6.57 5.80
N GLY A 39 -11.13 -7.36 6.47
CA GLY A 39 -10.62 -7.06 7.81
C GLY A 39 -9.39 -6.15 7.85
N ASN A 40 -8.66 -6.00 6.73
CA ASN A 40 -7.44 -5.18 6.69
C ASN A 40 -7.50 -4.01 5.68
N VAL A 41 -8.55 -3.97 4.84
CA VAL A 41 -8.71 -2.95 3.80
C VAL A 41 -8.80 -1.54 4.37
N GLU A 42 -9.45 -1.36 5.52
CA GLU A 42 -9.52 -0.05 6.19
C GLU A 42 -8.14 0.41 6.66
N TYR A 43 -7.38 -0.47 7.31
CA TYR A 43 -6.03 -0.17 7.76
C TYR A 43 -5.10 0.18 6.58
N LEU A 44 -5.19 -0.57 5.49
CA LEU A 44 -4.44 -0.29 4.25
C LEU A 44 -4.81 1.07 3.68
N ALA A 45 -6.11 1.41 3.62
CA ALA A 45 -6.58 2.70 3.10
C ALA A 45 -6.08 3.86 3.98
N HIS A 46 -6.15 3.72 5.31
CA HIS A 46 -5.62 4.71 6.24
C HIS A 46 -4.12 4.91 6.07
N ALA A 47 -3.33 3.82 5.99
CA ALA A 47 -1.89 3.91 5.80
C ALA A 47 -1.52 4.59 4.47
N ILE A 48 -2.21 4.23 3.38
CA ILE A 48 -2.01 4.88 2.07
C ILE A 48 -2.33 6.38 2.15
N HIS A 49 -3.42 6.75 2.83
CA HIS A 49 -3.77 8.15 3.01
C HIS A 49 -2.72 8.92 3.83
N GLU A 50 -2.23 8.32 4.92
CA GLU A 50 -1.21 8.93 5.78
C GLU A 50 0.13 9.18 5.08
N VAL A 51 0.51 8.36 4.09
CA VAL A 51 1.74 8.57 3.31
C VAL A 51 1.54 9.46 2.07
N THR A 52 0.29 9.67 1.63
CA THR A 52 -0.05 10.50 0.46
C THR A 52 -0.59 11.88 0.81
N LYS A 53 -1.02 12.11 2.06
CA LYS A 53 -1.43 13.44 2.51
C LYS A 53 -0.24 14.42 2.45
N ALA A 54 -0.55 15.65 2.00
CA ALA A 54 0.40 16.76 1.90
C ALA A 54 0.66 17.42 3.25
#